data_AF-A0A0D9QMS2-F1
#
_entry.id   AF-A0A0D9QMS2-F1
#
_cell.length_a   1.000
_cell.length_b   1.000
_cell.length_c   1.000
_cell.angle_alpha   90.00
_cell.angle_beta   90.00
_cell.angle_gamma   90.00
#
_symmetry.space_group_name_H-M   'P 1'
#
loop_
_entity.id
_entity.type
_entity.pdbx_description
1 polymer ?
#
loop_
_entity_poly.entity_id
_entity_poly.type
_entity_poly.pdbx_seq_one_letter_code
_entity_poly.pdbx_strand_id
1 'polypeptide(L)'
;MNVNSKKLQVKNKNAAEVQVTAEQLINEALDLEEVEQKVNYNLIDEDELNEYKISKRKEYEDKIRKRRYLISTYIKYALWEVKQKDIKRARSIFERALNIDYTNVNLWLKYIELFLQHTVHILSATKAWWSPLFVPFWRISETAF
;
A
#
# COMPACT_ATOMS: atom_id res chain seq x y z
N MET A 1 -4.72 37.94 -51.08
CA MET A 1 -4.22 36.65 -50.57
C MET A 1 -2.71 36.78 -50.41
N ASN A 2 -2.21 37.00 -49.18
CA ASN A 2 -0.78 37.22 -48.94
C ASN A 2 -0.11 35.87 -48.72
N VAL A 3 0.63 35.39 -49.73
CA VAL A 3 1.33 34.11 -49.69
C VAL A 3 2.58 34.33 -48.85
N ASN A 4 2.52 33.92 -47.58
CA ASN A 4 3.62 34.03 -46.64
C ASN A 4 4.71 33.00 -47.02
N SER A 5 5.50 33.35 -48.03
CA SER A 5 6.66 32.57 -48.47
C SER A 5 7.67 32.57 -47.32
N LYS A 6 7.66 31.49 -46.52
CA LYS A 6 8.69 31.23 -45.52
C LYS A 6 10.05 31.21 -46.22
N LYS A 7 10.73 32.36 -46.24
CA LYS A 7 12.13 32.49 -46.66
C LYS A 7 12.92 31.40 -45.93
N LEU A 8 13.45 30.44 -46.67
CA LEU A 8 14.41 29.47 -46.17
C LEU A 8 15.65 30.27 -45.73
N GLN A 9 15.79 30.50 -44.42
CA GLN A 9 16.96 31.18 -43.89
C GLN A 9 18.18 30.26 -44.08
N VAL A 10 19.20 30.78 -44.76
CA VAL A 10 20.50 30.10 -44.90
C VAL A 10 21.10 30.00 -43.50
N LYS A 11 21.15 28.79 -42.94
CA LYS A 11 21.74 28.54 -41.62
C LYS A 11 23.25 28.54 -41.73
N ASN A 12 23.92 29.19 -40.78
CA ASN A 12 25.36 29.21 -40.68
C ASN A 12 25.88 27.79 -40.37
N LYS A 13 26.88 27.32 -41.12
CA LYS A 13 27.48 25.98 -40.98
C LYS A 13 28.86 26.02 -40.31
N ASN A 14 29.30 27.19 -39.84
CA ASN A 14 30.53 27.29 -39.07
C ASN A 14 30.45 26.42 -37.81
N ALA A 15 31.61 25.94 -37.34
CA ALA A 15 31.69 25.15 -36.12
C ALA A 15 31.10 25.94 -34.94
N ALA A 16 30.26 25.27 -34.15
CA ALA A 16 29.73 25.84 -32.94
C ALA A 16 30.87 26.09 -31.94
N GLU A 17 30.83 27.24 -31.27
CA GLU A 17 31.81 27.64 -30.27
C GLU A 17 31.79 26.70 -29.05
N VAL A 18 30.60 26.23 -28.67
CA VAL A 18 30.40 25.22 -27.61
C VAL A 18 29.82 23.96 -28.24
N GLN A 19 30.45 22.82 -27.97
CA GLN A 19 29.96 21.50 -28.38
C GLN A 19 29.01 20.95 -27.33
N VAL A 20 27.90 20.36 -27.77
CA VAL A 20 26.95 19.71 -26.86
C VAL A 20 27.55 18.40 -26.36
N THR A 21 27.73 18.27 -25.04
CA THR A 21 28.29 17.05 -24.40
C THR A 21 27.18 16.10 -23.96
N ALA A 22 27.54 14.82 -23.76
CA ALA A 22 26.60 13.83 -23.23
C ALA A 22 26.09 14.22 -21.83
N GLU A 23 26.94 14.74 -20.97
CA GLU A 23 26.58 15.19 -19.63
C GLU A 23 25.55 16.33 -19.66
N GLN A 24 25.71 17.28 -20.60
CA GLN A 24 24.81 18.41 -20.72
C GLN A 24 23.40 17.98 -21.15
N LEU A 25 23.31 17.02 -22.07
CA LEU A 25 22.02 16.42 -22.46
C LEU A 25 21.38 15.64 -21.29
N ILE A 26 22.18 14.92 -20.51
CA ILE A 26 21.67 14.14 -19.36
C ILE A 26 21.16 15.07 -18.26
N ASN A 27 21.89 16.13 -17.94
CA ASN A 27 21.48 17.09 -16.92
C ASN A 27 20.22 17.87 -17.33
N GLU A 28 20.15 18.34 -18.59
CA GLU A 28 18.96 19.01 -19.09
C GLU A 28 17.73 18.08 -19.08
N ALA A 29 17.91 16.80 -19.41
CA ALA A 29 16.84 15.81 -19.34
C ALA A 29 16.38 15.54 -17.89
N LEU A 30 17.31 15.50 -16.94
CA LEU A 30 17.01 15.32 -15.51
C LEU A 30 16.30 16.55 -14.91
N ASP A 31 16.71 17.76 -15.29
CA ASP A 31 16.08 19.01 -14.83
C ASP A 31 14.66 19.16 -15.38
N LEU A 32 14.40 18.64 -16.58
CA LEU A 32 13.08 18.57 -17.21
C LEU A 32 12.22 17.40 -16.71
N GLU A 33 12.78 16.45 -15.94
CA GLU A 33 12.03 15.35 -15.37
C GLU A 33 11.11 15.90 -14.27
N GLU A 34 9.92 16.35 -14.66
CA GLU A 34 8.85 16.70 -13.73
C GLU A 34 8.52 15.46 -12.90
N VAL A 35 9.04 15.42 -11.67
CA VAL A 35 8.65 14.40 -10.69
C VAL A 35 7.15 14.54 -10.49
N GLU A 36 6.37 13.58 -10.99
CA GLU A 36 4.91 13.55 -10.83
C GLU A 36 4.56 13.74 -9.35
N GLN A 37 4.12 14.95 -8.99
CA GLN A 37 3.68 15.23 -7.63
C GLN A 37 2.36 14.50 -7.42
N LYS A 38 2.40 13.53 -6.50
CA LYS A 38 1.20 12.82 -6.07
C LYS A 38 0.23 13.83 -5.48
N VAL A 39 -0.82 14.14 -6.22
CA VAL A 39 -1.95 14.92 -5.73
C VAL A 39 -2.54 14.22 -4.52
N ASN A 40 -2.59 14.93 -3.39
CA ASN A 40 -3.21 14.44 -2.16
C ASN A 40 -4.72 14.53 -2.33
N TYR A 41 -5.34 13.43 -2.76
CA TYR A 41 -6.79 13.29 -2.68
C TYR A 41 -7.17 13.13 -1.21
N ASN A 42 -7.63 14.20 -0.57
CA ASN A 42 -8.43 14.04 0.64
C ASN A 42 -9.75 13.42 0.18
N LEU A 43 -9.98 12.14 0.42
CA LEU A 43 -11.26 11.50 0.10
C LEU A 43 -12.30 12.04 1.09
N ILE A 44 -13.31 12.73 0.59
CA ILE A 44 -14.28 13.47 1.42
C ILE A 44 -15.51 12.60 1.69
N ASP A 45 -15.88 11.72 0.74
CA ASP A 45 -17.12 10.94 0.80
C ASP A 45 -16.87 9.43 1.02
N GLU A 46 -17.81 8.76 1.72
CA GLU A 46 -17.72 7.31 2.01
C GLU A 46 -17.77 6.44 0.75
N ASP A 47 -18.53 6.86 -0.26
CA ASP A 47 -18.65 6.17 -1.55
C ASP A 47 -17.34 6.26 -2.34
N GLU A 48 -16.69 7.43 -2.38
CA GLU A 48 -15.37 7.60 -2.97
C GLU A 48 -14.33 6.71 -2.27
N LEU A 49 -14.39 6.61 -0.93
CA LEU A 49 -13.50 5.74 -0.16
C LEU A 49 -13.70 4.27 -0.53
N ASN A 50 -14.93 3.84 -0.75
CA ASN A 50 -15.23 2.47 -1.17
C ASN A 50 -14.76 2.20 -2.59
N GLU A 51 -14.95 3.13 -3.53
CA GLU A 51 -14.44 3.02 -4.90
C GLU A 51 -12.90 2.94 -4.91
N TYR A 52 -12.24 3.79 -4.11
CA TYR A 52 -10.79 3.73 -3.92
C TYR A 52 -10.34 2.38 -3.37
N LYS A 53 -11.04 1.84 -2.36
CA LYS A 53 -10.74 0.52 -1.80
C LYS A 53 -10.88 -0.58 -2.87
N ILE A 54 -11.95 -0.56 -3.67
CA ILE A 54 -12.18 -1.55 -4.73
C ILE A 54 -11.08 -1.48 -5.78
N SER A 55 -10.75 -0.27 -6.25
CA SER A 55 -9.70 -0.04 -7.24
C SER A 55 -8.33 -0.52 -6.73
N LYS A 56 -7.97 -0.17 -5.48
CA LYS A 56 -6.72 -0.62 -4.87
C LYS A 56 -6.66 -2.12 -4.65
N ARG A 57 -7.76 -2.75 -4.22
CA ARG A 57 -7.84 -4.22 -4.09
C ARG A 57 -7.61 -4.90 -5.43
N LYS A 58 -8.22 -4.40 -6.50
CA LYS A 58 -8.01 -4.91 -7.87
C LYS A 58 -6.54 -4.80 -8.29
N GLU A 59 -5.89 -3.66 -8.01
CA GLU A 59 -4.46 -3.47 -8.30
C GLU A 59 -3.57 -4.53 -7.60
N TYR A 60 -3.84 -4.83 -6.33
CA TYR A 60 -3.10 -5.86 -5.60
C TYR A 60 -3.38 -7.27 -6.11
N GLU A 61 -4.64 -7.61 -6.36
CA GLU A 61 -5.00 -8.93 -6.92
C GLU A 61 -4.43 -9.12 -8.32
N ASP A 62 -4.36 -8.08 -9.14
CA ASP A 62 -3.73 -8.12 -10.45
C ASP A 62 -2.21 -8.33 -10.34
N LYS A 63 -1.55 -7.70 -9.36
CA LYS A 63 -0.12 -7.95 -9.06
C LYS A 63 0.11 -9.39 -8.62
N ILE A 64 -0.77 -9.93 -7.78
CA ILE A 64 -0.73 -11.33 -7.34
C ILE A 64 -0.95 -12.28 -8.52
N ARG A 65 -1.91 -11.98 -9.41
CA ARG A 65 -2.17 -12.79 -10.61
C ARG A 65 -0.95 -12.82 -11.53
N LYS A 66 -0.26 -11.69 -11.72
CA LYS A 66 0.96 -11.60 -12.55
C LYS A 66 2.15 -12.31 -11.91
N ARG A 67 2.34 -12.20 -10.59
CA ARG A 67 3.47 -12.78 -9.86
C ARG A 67 3.02 -13.48 -8.58
N ARG A 68 2.49 -14.69 -8.73
CA ARG A 68 1.91 -15.48 -7.63
C ARG A 68 2.91 -15.81 -6.51
N TYR A 69 4.16 -16.09 -6.84
CA TYR A 69 5.18 -16.50 -5.86
C TYR A 69 5.82 -15.33 -5.10
N LEU A 70 5.48 -14.08 -5.42
CA LEU A 70 6.08 -12.91 -4.80
C LEU A 70 5.38 -12.57 -3.48
N ILE A 71 5.82 -13.20 -2.39
CA ILE A 71 5.27 -13.07 -1.03
C ILE A 71 5.24 -11.61 -0.55
N SER A 72 6.22 -10.79 -0.96
CA SER A 72 6.26 -9.37 -0.59
C SER A 72 5.02 -8.59 -1.05
N THR A 73 4.36 -9.03 -2.12
CA THR A 73 3.09 -8.43 -2.59
C THR A 73 1.95 -8.74 -1.63
N TYR A 74 1.88 -9.97 -1.11
CA TYR A 74 0.87 -10.38 -0.13
C TYR A 74 1.04 -9.62 1.17
N ILE A 75 2.28 -9.47 1.66
CA ILE A 75 2.57 -8.70 2.88
C ILE A 75 2.15 -7.24 2.72
N LYS A 76 2.51 -6.59 1.60
CA LYS A 76 2.10 -5.21 1.31
C LYS A 76 0.58 -5.07 1.22
N TYR A 77 -0.10 -6.02 0.60
CA TYR A 77 -1.55 -6.02 0.48
C TYR A 77 -2.23 -6.16 1.85
N ALA A 78 -1.78 -7.12 2.66
CA ALA A 78 -2.34 -7.34 3.99
C ALA A 78 -2.09 -6.14 4.93
N LEU A 79 -0.91 -5.53 4.90
CA LEU A 79 -0.62 -4.30 5.65
C LEU A 79 -1.51 -3.13 5.23
N TRP A 80 -1.85 -3.04 3.93
CA TRP A 80 -2.79 -2.03 3.44
C TRP A 80 -4.22 -2.28 3.96
N GLU A 81 -4.70 -3.53 3.98
CA GLU A 81 -6.02 -3.85 4.56
C GLU A 81 -6.07 -3.56 6.07
N VAL A 82 -4.96 -3.75 6.80
CA VAL A 82 -4.85 -3.35 8.22
C VAL A 82 -5.01 -1.83 8.38
N LYS A 83 -4.42 -1.02 7.50
CA LYS A 83 -4.62 0.44 7.50
C LYS A 83 -6.08 0.83 7.24
N GLN A 84 -6.81 0.02 6.46
CA GLN A 84 -8.25 0.19 6.22
C GLN A 84 -9.13 -0.37 7.36
N LYS A 85 -8.53 -0.90 8.44
CA LYS A 85 -9.18 -1.55 9.60
C LYS A 85 -9.90 -2.88 9.28
N ASP A 86 -9.68 -3.46 8.09
CA ASP A 86 -10.30 -4.71 7.63
C ASP A 86 -9.45 -5.95 7.96
N ILE A 87 -9.40 -6.29 9.24
CA ILE A 87 -8.48 -7.31 9.77
C ILE A 87 -8.87 -8.73 9.34
N LYS A 88 -10.17 -9.01 9.20
CA LYS A 88 -10.67 -10.31 8.70
C LYS A 88 -10.09 -10.62 7.30
N ARG A 89 -10.04 -9.61 6.43
CA ARG A 89 -9.52 -9.75 5.07
C ARG A 89 -8.00 -9.90 5.05
N ALA A 90 -7.30 -9.12 5.88
CA ALA A 90 -5.87 -9.28 6.07
C ALA A 90 -5.49 -10.72 6.46
N ARG A 91 -6.25 -11.36 7.37
CA ARG A 91 -6.03 -12.78 7.73
C ARG A 91 -6.15 -13.72 6.54
N SER A 92 -7.22 -13.59 5.76
CA SER A 92 -7.41 -14.42 4.56
C SER A 92 -6.26 -14.26 3.56
N ILE A 93 -5.69 -13.06 3.43
CA ILE A 93 -4.53 -12.81 2.56
C ILE A 93 -3.27 -13.50 3.10
N PHE A 94 -3.03 -13.45 4.42
CA PHE A 94 -1.91 -14.15 5.04
C PHE A 94 -2.05 -15.67 4.92
N GLU A 95 -3.23 -16.23 5.15
CA GLU A 95 -3.50 -17.66 4.95
C GLU A 95 -3.25 -18.09 3.49
N ARG A 96 -3.67 -17.27 2.52
CA ARG A 96 -3.35 -17.50 1.10
C ARG A 96 -1.85 -17.46 0.83
N ALA A 97 -1.11 -16.57 1.49
CA ALA A 97 0.34 -16.47 1.33
C ALA A 97 1.05 -17.69 1.94
N LEU A 98 0.59 -18.15 3.11
CA LEU A 98 1.11 -19.34 3.79
C LEU A 98 0.89 -20.61 2.98
N ASN A 99 -0.24 -20.71 2.27
CA ASN A 99 -0.49 -21.83 1.35
C ASN A 99 0.49 -21.89 0.17
N ILE A 100 1.21 -20.80 -0.13
CA ILE A 100 2.18 -20.73 -1.22
C ILE A 100 3.58 -21.03 -0.68
N ASP A 101 3.98 -20.35 0.39
CA ASP A 101 5.27 -20.56 1.04
C ASP A 101 5.11 -20.43 2.57
N TYR A 102 4.99 -21.56 3.23
CA TYR A 102 4.94 -21.67 4.69
C TYR A 102 6.33 -21.66 5.34
N THR A 103 7.41 -21.81 4.57
CA THR A 103 8.78 -21.90 5.11
C THR A 103 9.35 -20.53 5.46
N ASN A 104 8.79 -19.47 4.87
CA ASN A 104 9.24 -18.12 5.07
C ASN A 104 8.89 -17.58 6.47
N VAL A 105 9.91 -17.48 7.34
CA VAL A 105 9.77 -16.98 8.72
C VAL A 105 9.27 -15.54 8.78
N ASN A 106 9.65 -14.68 7.83
CA ASN A 106 9.24 -13.27 7.83
C ASN A 106 7.72 -13.12 7.64
N LEU A 107 7.12 -14.00 6.85
CA LEU A 107 5.66 -14.03 6.66
C LEU A 107 4.95 -14.33 7.99
N TRP A 108 5.44 -15.32 8.74
CA TRP A 108 4.91 -15.67 10.06
C TRP A 108 5.08 -14.54 11.08
N LEU A 109 6.25 -13.91 11.13
CA LEU A 109 6.51 -12.79 12.04
C LEU A 109 5.50 -11.65 11.81
N LYS A 110 5.27 -11.28 10.55
CA LYS A 110 4.28 -10.24 10.21
C LYS A 110 2.84 -10.64 10.51
N TYR A 111 2.51 -11.91 10.36
CA TYR A 111 1.18 -12.41 10.71
C TYR A 111 0.91 -12.37 12.22
N ILE A 112 1.90 -12.78 13.02
CA ILE A 112 1.83 -12.75 14.49
C ILE A 112 1.76 -11.29 14.99
N GLU A 113 2.59 -10.40 14.45
CA GLU A 113 2.58 -8.96 14.77
C GLU A 113 1.18 -8.35 14.59
N LEU A 114 0.53 -8.64 13.46
CA LEU A 114 -0.85 -8.21 13.20
C LEU A 114 -1.82 -8.77 14.25
N PHE A 115 -1.73 -10.07 14.55
CA PHE A 115 -2.65 -10.72 15.48
C PHE A 115 -2.54 -10.12 16.88
N LEU A 116 -1.31 -9.91 17.37
CA LEU A 116 -1.05 -9.30 18.68
C LEU A 116 -1.57 -7.87 18.76
N GLN A 117 -1.34 -7.05 17.73
CA GLN A 117 -1.85 -5.68 17.72
C GLN A 117 -3.39 -5.65 17.80
N HIS A 118 -4.06 -6.55 17.08
CA HIS A 118 -5.51 -6.64 17.08
C HIS A 118 -6.07 -7.18 18.41
N THR A 119 -5.50 -8.26 18.95
CA THR A 119 -5.98 -8.85 20.20
C THR A 119 -5.74 -7.92 21.38
N VAL A 120 -4.62 -7.21 21.44
CA VAL A 120 -4.37 -6.19 22.47
C VAL A 120 -5.45 -5.11 22.42
N HIS A 121 -5.81 -4.62 21.23
CA HIS A 121 -6.87 -3.61 21.07
C HIS A 121 -8.25 -4.11 21.55
N ILE A 122 -8.60 -5.36 21.24
CA ILE A 122 -9.85 -5.96 21.73
C ILE A 122 -9.79 -6.17 23.24
N LEU A 123 -8.69 -6.75 23.75
CA LEU A 123 -8.53 -7.02 25.16
C LEU A 123 -8.49 -5.75 26.00
N SER A 124 -7.92 -4.63 25.50
CA SER A 124 -8.05 -3.34 26.19
C SER A 124 -9.49 -2.86 26.25
N ALA A 125 -10.29 -3.09 25.21
CA ALA A 125 -11.72 -2.74 25.20
C ALA A 125 -12.55 -3.66 26.11
N THR A 126 -12.20 -4.95 26.23
CA THR A 126 -12.94 -5.92 27.06
C THR A 126 -12.44 -6.00 28.50
N LYS A 127 -11.20 -5.60 28.81
CA LYS A 127 -10.67 -5.50 30.19
C LYS A 127 -11.45 -4.49 31.05
N ALA A 128 -12.14 -3.53 30.43
CA ALA A 128 -13.09 -2.66 31.12
C ALA A 128 -14.29 -3.44 31.74
N TRP A 129 -14.65 -4.60 31.15
CA TRP A 129 -15.72 -5.48 31.62
C TRP A 129 -15.23 -6.58 32.56
N TRP A 130 -13.92 -6.80 32.63
CA TRP A 130 -13.25 -7.80 33.48
C TRP A 130 -12.57 -7.17 34.71
N SER A 131 -13.04 -5.98 35.12
CA SER A 131 -12.58 -5.34 36.36
C SER A 131 -13.18 -6.09 37.56
N PRO A 132 -12.38 -6.45 38.58
CA PRO A 132 -12.81 -7.31 39.70
C PRO A 132 -13.91 -6.72 40.61
N LEU A 133 -14.43 -5.53 40.30
CA LEU A 133 -15.54 -4.91 41.00
C LEU A 133 -16.94 -5.38 40.52
N PHE A 134 -17.03 -6.19 39.46
CA PHE A 134 -18.29 -6.76 38.99
C PHE A 134 -18.14 -8.26 38.65
N VAL A 135 -18.04 -9.09 39.69
CA VAL A 135 -18.15 -10.55 39.57
C VAL A 135 -19.35 -11.02 40.39
N PRO A 136 -20.42 -11.50 39.74
CA PRO A 136 -21.22 -12.53 40.39
C PRO A 136 -21.72 -13.54 39.35
N PHE A 137 -21.02 -14.67 39.16
CA PHE A 137 -21.73 -15.86 38.65
C PHE A 137 -21.09 -17.24 38.90
N TRP A 138 -19.78 -17.37 39.07
CA TRP A 138 -19.15 -18.71 39.09
C TRP A 138 -18.76 -19.27 40.47
N ARG A 139 -19.30 -18.76 41.58
CA ARG A 139 -18.98 -19.26 42.93
C ARG A 139 -20.18 -19.87 43.67
N ILE A 140 -20.97 -20.75 43.04
CA ILE A 140 -22.03 -21.52 43.74
C ILE A 140 -22.23 -22.94 43.16
N SER A 141 -21.21 -23.78 43.02
CA SER A 141 -21.50 -25.21 42.78
C SER A 141 -20.50 -26.19 43.41
N GLU A 142 -19.90 -25.82 44.54
CA GLU A 142 -18.92 -26.69 45.20
C GLU A 142 -19.06 -26.69 46.73
N THR A 143 -20.28 -26.98 47.20
CA THR A 143 -20.53 -27.48 48.56
C THR A 143 -21.77 -28.37 48.55
N ALA A 144 -21.60 -29.61 48.09
CA ALA A 144 -22.53 -30.70 48.36
C ALA A 144 -21.71 -31.97 48.59
N PHE A 145 -21.10 -32.06 49.77
CA PHE A 145 -20.87 -33.31 50.51
C PHE A 145 -20.83 -32.99 52.00
#